data_AF-M1ZZ37-F1
#
_entry.id   AF-M1ZZ37-F1
#
_cell.length_a   1.000
_cell.length_b   1.000
_cell.length_c   1.000
_cell.angle_alpha   90.00
_cell.angle_beta   90.00
_cell.angle_gamma   90.00
#
_symmetry.space_group_name_H-M   'P 1'
#
loop_
_entity.id
_entity.type
_entity.pdbx_description
1 polymer ?
#
loop_
_entity_poly.entity_id
_entity_poly.type
_entity_poly.pdbx_seq_one_letter_code
_entity_poly.pdbx_strand_id
1 'polypeptide(L)'
;DFELYPEQHCIKTQEIMREYGLYEKLIRAAASHGYGLCEGELPKPEHEMEKVLFAVDELTGLIGAAARMRPSKSVMDMELSSLKKKFKDKKFAAGCSRDVIKQGAEMLGWELNKLFEEAILAMRSCEEHINNEMEAYTKN
;
A
#
# COMPACT_ATOMS: atom_id res chain seq x y z
N ASP A 1 15.38 -1.20 -0.39
CA ASP A 1 15.33 0.12 0.29
C ASP A 1 14.71 -0.02 1.69
N PHE A 2 13.44 -0.39 1.84
CA PHE A 2 12.71 -0.40 3.13
C PHE A 2 13.38 -1.28 4.20
N GLU A 3 13.71 -2.53 3.86
CA GLU A 3 14.35 -3.47 4.78
C GLU A 3 15.76 -3.06 5.23
N LEU A 4 16.46 -2.22 4.45
CA LEU A 4 17.83 -1.79 4.74
C LEU A 4 17.88 -0.38 5.34
N TYR A 5 16.92 0.47 4.98
CA TYR A 5 16.87 1.90 5.30
C TYR A 5 15.42 2.32 5.58
N PRO A 6 14.77 1.83 6.64
CA PRO A 6 13.33 2.03 6.85
C PRO A 6 12.93 3.50 6.97
N GLU A 7 13.70 4.31 7.70
CA GLU A 7 13.43 5.74 7.90
C GLU A 7 13.69 6.59 6.65
N GLN A 8 14.62 6.12 5.80
CA GLN A 8 15.06 6.80 4.58
C GLN A 8 14.59 6.09 3.31
N HIS A 9 13.62 5.18 3.42
CA HIS A 9 13.23 4.26 2.36
C HIS A 9 12.95 5.02 1.06
N CYS A 10 12.09 6.03 1.11
CA CYS A 10 11.73 6.84 -0.06
C CYS A 10 12.86 7.70 -0.62
N ILE A 11 13.89 8.04 0.17
CA ILE A 11 15.10 8.70 -0.35
C ILE A 11 15.93 7.65 -1.10
N LYS A 12 16.17 6.49 -0.47
CA LYS A 12 16.94 5.39 -1.05
C LYS A 12 16.28 4.76 -2.27
N THR A 13 14.96 4.68 -2.31
CA THR A 13 14.19 4.26 -3.48
C THR A 13 14.55 5.13 -4.68
N GLN A 14 14.66 6.44 -4.51
CA GLN A 14 15.01 7.33 -5.62
C GLN A 14 16.44 7.14 -6.11
N GLU A 15 17.40 6.98 -5.20
CA GLU A 15 18.80 6.67 -5.56
C GLU A 15 18.87 5.38 -6.37
N ILE A 16 18.29 4.30 -5.84
CA ILE A 16 18.29 2.97 -6.46
C ILE A 16 17.62 3.02 -7.85
N MET A 17 16.42 3.62 -7.95
CA MET A 17 15.71 3.67 -9.22
C MET A 17 16.45 4.49 -10.29
N ARG A 18 17.22 5.52 -9.91
CA ARG A 18 18.10 6.25 -10.83
C ARG A 18 19.28 5.40 -11.30
N GLU A 19 19.88 4.61 -10.41
CA GLU A 19 20.96 3.68 -10.77
C GLU A 19 20.50 2.65 -11.82
N TYR A 20 19.24 2.21 -11.75
CA TYR A 20 18.62 1.33 -12.76
C TYR A 20 18.12 2.06 -14.02
N GLY A 21 18.33 3.38 -14.13
CA GLY A 21 17.95 4.17 -15.31
C GLY A 21 16.44 4.35 -15.49
N LEU A 22 15.64 4.30 -14.41
CA LEU A 22 14.20 4.52 -14.49
C LEU A 22 13.88 6.01 -14.70
N TYR A 23 12.71 6.27 -15.30
CA TYR A 23 12.27 7.63 -15.63
C TYR A 23 11.94 8.44 -14.37
N GLU A 24 12.35 9.71 -14.32
CA GLU A 24 12.11 10.60 -13.14
C GLU A 24 10.64 10.72 -12.74
N LYS A 25 9.69 10.62 -13.69
CA LYS A 25 8.26 10.63 -13.36
C LYS A 25 7.86 9.43 -12.49
N LEU A 26 8.42 8.25 -12.78
CA LEU A 26 8.18 7.04 -12.00
C LEU A 26 8.86 7.14 -10.63
N ILE A 27 10.08 7.67 -10.60
CA ILE A 27 10.85 7.89 -9.36
C ILE A 27 10.11 8.86 -8.42
N ARG A 28 9.63 9.99 -8.95
CA ARG A 28 8.82 10.96 -8.21
C ARG A 28 7.54 10.30 -7.67
N ALA A 29 6.86 9.54 -8.52
CA ALA A 29 5.61 8.89 -8.14
C ALA A 29 5.82 7.87 -7.02
N ALA A 30 6.85 7.03 -7.14
CA ALA A 30 7.26 6.12 -6.08
C ALA A 30 7.57 6.90 -4.80
N ALA A 31 8.47 7.88 -4.82
CA ALA A 31 8.85 8.64 -3.63
C ALA A 31 7.69 9.37 -2.92
N SER A 32 6.62 9.70 -3.65
CA SER A 32 5.48 10.44 -3.11
C SER A 32 4.68 9.69 -2.03
N HIS A 33 4.79 8.35 -1.96
CA HIS A 33 4.09 7.59 -0.90
C HIS A 33 4.66 7.90 0.50
N GLY A 34 5.93 8.32 0.60
CA GLY A 34 6.53 8.74 1.85
C GLY A 34 6.24 10.19 2.26
N TYR A 35 5.40 10.93 1.52
CA TYR A 35 5.13 12.35 1.79
C TYR A 35 4.63 12.60 3.22
N GLY A 36 5.46 13.27 4.03
CA GLY A 36 5.15 13.55 5.44
C GLY A 36 5.29 12.35 6.38
N LEU A 37 5.85 11.24 5.89
CA LEU A 37 6.00 9.97 6.62
C LEU A 37 7.46 9.55 6.80
N CYS A 38 8.26 9.63 5.74
CA CYS A 38 9.68 9.32 5.78
C CYS A 38 10.53 10.57 6.03
N GLU A 39 11.81 10.37 6.35
CA GLU A 39 12.76 11.48 6.47
C GLU A 39 12.91 12.23 5.14
N GLY A 40 13.18 13.54 5.24
CA GLY A 40 13.45 14.41 4.10
C GLY A 40 12.20 15.04 3.47
N GLU A 41 12.44 15.90 2.48
CA GLU A 41 11.38 16.54 1.71
C GLU A 41 11.03 15.66 0.51
N LEU A 42 9.91 14.94 0.62
CA LEU A 42 9.41 14.04 -0.43
C LEU A 42 8.31 14.70 -1.27
N PRO A 43 8.14 14.30 -2.53
CA PRO A 43 7.14 14.91 -3.40
C PRO A 43 5.73 14.73 -2.85
N LYS A 44 4.95 15.81 -2.81
CA LYS A 44 3.52 15.71 -2.50
C LYS A 44 2.80 14.91 -3.61
N PRO A 45 1.86 14.01 -3.28
CA PRO A 45 0.99 13.38 -4.26
C PRO A 45 0.14 14.43 -5.00
N GLU A 46 0.36 14.56 -6.30
CA GLU A 46 -0.34 15.53 -7.17
C GLU A 46 -1.12 14.81 -8.28
N HIS A 47 -0.54 13.76 -8.84
CA HIS A 47 -1.15 12.95 -9.89
C HIS A 47 -2.03 11.83 -9.32
N GLU A 48 -2.97 11.33 -10.12
CA GLU A 48 -3.92 10.30 -9.68
C GLU A 48 -3.22 9.03 -9.19
N MET A 49 -2.22 8.53 -9.94
CA MET A 49 -1.44 7.35 -9.55
C MET A 49 -0.73 7.53 -8.21
N GLU A 50 -0.20 8.73 -7.94
CA GLU A 50 0.52 9.05 -6.70
C GLU A 50 -0.42 9.08 -5.50
N LYS A 51 -1.61 9.67 -5.68
CA LYS A 51 -2.65 9.71 -4.66
C LYS A 51 -3.18 8.31 -4.36
N VAL A 52 -3.36 7.49 -5.39
CA VAL A 52 -3.71 6.07 -5.23
C VAL A 52 -2.62 5.35 -4.45
N LEU A 53 -1.35 5.46 -4.86
CA LEU A 53 -0.22 4.81 -4.19
C LEU A 53 -0.16 5.21 -2.71
N PHE A 54 -0.18 6.51 -2.40
CA PHE A 54 -0.20 7.02 -1.03
C PHE A 54 -1.38 6.47 -0.20
N ALA A 55 -2.57 6.40 -0.80
CA ALA A 55 -3.78 5.92 -0.11
C ALA A 55 -3.75 4.41 0.17
N VAL A 56 -3.20 3.61 -0.75
CA VAL A 56 -3.29 2.15 -0.69
C VAL A 56 -2.09 1.49 -0.01
N ASP A 57 -0.93 2.15 0.08
CA ASP A 57 0.29 1.58 0.66
C ASP A 57 0.04 1.01 2.06
N GLU A 58 -0.40 1.87 2.99
CA GLU A 58 -0.76 1.45 4.36
C GLU A 58 -2.02 0.56 4.42
N LEU A 59 -2.99 0.82 3.53
CA LEU A 59 -4.24 0.08 3.51
C LEU A 59 -4.04 -1.38 3.14
N THR A 60 -3.17 -1.67 2.17
CA THR A 60 -2.89 -3.04 1.72
C THR A 60 -2.19 -3.85 2.82
N GLY A 61 -1.32 -3.22 3.63
CA GLY A 61 -0.77 -3.84 4.84
C GLY A 61 -1.85 -4.23 5.85
N LEU A 62 -2.83 -3.36 6.08
CA LEU A 62 -3.97 -3.62 6.96
C LEU A 62 -4.88 -4.73 6.40
N ILE A 63 -5.18 -4.72 5.10
CA ILE A 63 -5.95 -5.77 4.41
C ILE A 63 -5.20 -7.11 4.49
N GLY A 64 -3.92 -7.13 4.19
CA GLY A 64 -3.10 -8.34 4.24
C GLY A 64 -3.02 -8.94 5.66
N ALA A 65 -2.92 -8.10 6.69
CA ALA A 65 -3.02 -8.56 8.08
C ALA A 65 -4.40 -9.17 8.37
N ALA A 66 -5.48 -8.60 7.80
CA ALA A 66 -6.84 -9.07 8.03
C ALA A 66 -7.09 -10.40 7.32
N ALA A 67 -6.57 -10.56 6.11
CA ALA A 67 -6.62 -11.81 5.35
C ALA A 67 -5.96 -12.96 6.11
N ARG A 68 -4.76 -12.73 6.69
CA ARG A 68 -4.03 -13.73 7.47
C ARG A 68 -4.78 -14.26 8.70
N MET A 69 -5.73 -13.49 9.25
CA MET A 69 -6.56 -13.94 10.37
C MET A 69 -7.73 -14.82 9.95
N ARG A 70 -8.06 -14.88 8.66
CA ARG A 70 -9.18 -15.67 8.14
C ARG A 70 -8.75 -17.14 8.01
N PRO A 71 -9.68 -18.10 8.16
CA PRO A 71 -9.38 -19.51 7.89
C PRO A 71 -8.82 -19.77 6.48
N SER A 72 -9.32 -19.01 5.49
CA SER A 72 -8.86 -19.02 4.10
C SER A 72 -7.45 -18.46 3.92
N LYS A 73 -6.95 -17.64 4.86
CA LYS A 73 -5.73 -16.81 4.74
C LYS A 73 -5.71 -15.92 3.49
N SER A 74 -6.87 -15.57 2.95
CA SER A 74 -7.04 -14.97 1.61
C SER A 74 -7.87 -13.69 1.67
N VAL A 75 -7.74 -12.81 0.66
CA VAL A 75 -8.66 -11.67 0.48
C VAL A 75 -9.91 -12.06 -0.31
N MET A 76 -9.94 -13.24 -0.93
CA MET A 76 -11.06 -13.71 -1.75
C MET A 76 -12.38 -13.73 -1.00
N ASP A 77 -12.39 -14.11 0.28
CA ASP A 77 -13.59 -14.11 1.13
C ASP A 77 -13.69 -12.88 2.05
N MET A 78 -12.92 -11.82 1.79
CA MET A 78 -12.91 -10.61 2.60
C MET A 78 -14.09 -9.67 2.30
N GLU A 79 -14.97 -9.53 3.28
CA GLU A 79 -16.07 -8.58 3.22
C GLU A 79 -15.68 -7.17 3.71
N LEU A 80 -16.21 -6.13 3.05
CA LEU A 80 -15.99 -4.73 3.41
C LEU A 80 -16.33 -4.45 4.89
N SER A 81 -17.40 -5.06 5.40
CA SER A 81 -17.82 -4.91 6.80
C SER A 81 -16.77 -5.44 7.80
N SER A 82 -16.04 -6.50 7.45
CA SER A 82 -14.95 -7.05 8.24
C SER A 82 -13.76 -6.10 8.27
N LEU A 83 -13.37 -5.58 7.10
CA LEU A 83 -12.28 -4.62 6.99
C LEU A 83 -12.56 -3.33 7.78
N LYS A 84 -13.79 -2.80 7.71
CA LYS A 84 -14.21 -1.62 8.47
C LYS A 84 -14.07 -1.80 9.99
N LYS A 85 -14.36 -3.00 10.51
CA LYS A 85 -14.15 -3.32 11.93
C LYS A 85 -12.67 -3.29 12.28
N LYS A 86 -11.82 -3.91 11.45
CA LYS A 86 -10.35 -3.93 11.62
C LYS A 86 -9.72 -2.55 11.52
N PHE A 87 -10.20 -1.71 10.61
CA PHE A 87 -9.74 -0.33 10.47
C PHE A 87 -9.96 0.51 11.73
N LYS A 88 -11.13 0.34 12.38
CA LYS A 88 -11.49 1.05 13.63
C LYS A 88 -10.67 0.58 14.83
N ASP A 89 -10.22 -0.67 14.83
CA ASP A 89 -9.33 -1.19 15.86
C ASP A 89 -7.92 -0.66 15.64
N LYS A 90 -7.51 0.31 16.46
CA LYS A 90 -6.18 0.93 16.37
C LYS A 90 -5.04 -0.01 16.77
N LYS A 91 -5.32 -1.11 17.50
CA LYS A 91 -4.30 -2.07 17.92
C LYS A 91 -4.02 -3.12 16.85
N PHE A 92 -5.02 -3.46 16.06
CA PHE A 92 -4.86 -4.36 14.94
C PHE A 92 -3.91 -3.74 13.90
N ALA A 93 -2.92 -4.45 13.35
CA ALA A 93 -1.99 -3.89 12.36
C ALA A 93 -1.51 -2.46 12.72
N ALA A 94 -1.00 -2.28 13.95
CA ALA A 94 -0.70 -0.95 14.51
C ALA A 94 0.36 -0.17 13.71
N GLY A 95 1.16 -0.86 12.90
CA GLY A 95 2.09 -0.23 11.95
C GLY A 95 1.41 0.52 10.82
N CYS A 96 0.13 0.23 10.52
CA CYS A 96 -0.57 0.90 9.43
C CYS A 96 -1.24 2.20 9.87
N SER A 97 -0.80 3.35 9.37
CA SER A 97 -1.36 4.63 9.78
C SER A 97 -2.79 4.85 9.26
N ARG A 98 -3.76 4.98 10.19
CA ARG A 98 -5.18 5.25 9.84
C ARG A 98 -5.35 6.64 9.27
N ASP A 99 -4.53 7.57 9.74
CA ASP A 99 -4.63 8.96 9.34
C ASP A 99 -4.04 9.17 7.94
N VAL A 100 -3.00 8.40 7.56
CA VAL A 100 -2.51 8.32 6.18
C VAL A 100 -3.58 7.78 5.24
N ILE A 101 -4.23 6.67 5.61
CA ILE A 101 -5.30 6.07 4.78
C ILE A 101 -6.46 7.06 4.58
N LYS A 102 -6.86 7.80 5.62
CA LYS A 102 -7.89 8.86 5.51
C LYS A 102 -7.43 10.01 4.63
N GLN A 103 -6.22 10.49 4.83
CA GLN A 103 -5.65 11.58 4.04
C GLN A 103 -5.56 11.19 2.55
N GLY A 104 -5.18 9.94 2.25
CA GLY A 104 -5.18 9.42 0.88
C GLY A 104 -6.58 9.40 0.27
N ALA A 105 -7.60 8.95 1.02
CA ALA A 105 -8.99 9.00 0.58
C ALA A 105 -9.46 10.44 0.30
N GLU A 106 -9.11 11.39 1.19
CA GLU A 106 -9.41 12.82 1.02
C GLU A 106 -8.73 13.40 -0.22
N MET A 107 -7.45 13.07 -0.48
CA MET A 107 -6.71 13.51 -1.66
C MET A 107 -7.34 13.01 -2.97
N LEU A 108 -7.94 11.82 -2.94
CA LEU A 108 -8.69 11.23 -4.06
C LEU A 108 -10.12 11.79 -4.19
N GLY A 109 -10.62 12.50 -3.17
CA GLY A 109 -12.03 12.88 -3.07
C GLY A 109 -12.95 11.67 -2.92
N TRP A 110 -12.46 10.60 -2.29
CA TRP A 110 -13.19 9.35 -2.13
C TRP A 110 -13.67 9.16 -0.68
N GLU A 111 -14.85 8.56 -0.56
CA GLU A 111 -15.29 7.99 0.70
C GLU A 111 -14.39 6.81 1.09
N LEU A 112 -14.09 6.66 2.39
CA LEU A 112 -13.30 5.54 2.89
C LEU A 112 -13.86 4.17 2.48
N ASN A 113 -15.18 4.02 2.46
CA ASN A 113 -15.81 2.77 2.03
C ASN A 113 -15.46 2.42 0.58
N LYS A 114 -15.43 3.43 -0.30
CA LYS A 114 -15.04 3.23 -1.70
C LYS A 114 -13.57 2.81 -1.79
N LEU A 115 -12.67 3.52 -1.10
CA LEU A 115 -11.24 3.16 -1.09
C LEU A 115 -11.02 1.72 -0.61
N PHE A 116 -11.71 1.30 0.45
CA PHE A 116 -11.65 -0.06 0.99
C PHE A 116 -12.15 -1.11 0.01
N GLU A 117 -13.29 -0.85 -0.63
CA GLU A 117 -13.88 -1.78 -1.59
C GLU A 117 -13.00 -1.94 -2.83
N GLU A 118 -12.53 -0.83 -3.42
CA GLU A 118 -11.62 -0.84 -4.57
C GLU A 118 -10.31 -1.56 -4.25
N ALA A 119 -9.73 -1.33 -3.07
CA ALA A 119 -8.51 -2.04 -2.66
C ALA A 119 -8.73 -3.55 -2.48
N ILE A 120 -9.84 -3.97 -1.87
CA ILE A 120 -10.20 -5.39 -1.75
C ILE A 120 -10.36 -6.01 -3.15
N LEU A 121 -11.11 -5.37 -4.05
CA LEU A 121 -11.37 -5.88 -5.39
C LEU A 121 -10.08 -5.96 -6.23
N ALA A 122 -9.22 -4.94 -6.14
CA ALA A 122 -7.92 -4.94 -6.79
C ALA A 122 -7.05 -6.12 -6.31
N MET A 123 -6.94 -6.33 -5.00
CA MET A 123 -6.17 -7.46 -4.45
C MET A 123 -6.76 -8.81 -4.86
N ARG A 124 -8.09 -8.96 -4.89
CA ARG A 124 -8.77 -10.18 -5.37
C ARG A 124 -8.48 -10.46 -6.84
N SER A 125 -8.41 -9.42 -7.67
CA SER A 125 -8.22 -9.57 -9.12
C SER A 125 -6.88 -10.20 -9.51
N CYS A 126 -5.89 -10.18 -8.61
CA CYS A 126 -4.54 -10.67 -8.88
C CYS A 126 -4.02 -11.70 -7.88
N GLU A 127 -4.73 -12.02 -6.79
CA GLU A 127 -4.24 -12.91 -5.72
C GLU A 127 -3.80 -14.28 -6.27
N GLU A 128 -4.65 -14.96 -7.04
CA GLU A 128 -4.36 -16.28 -7.60
C GLU A 128 -3.15 -16.24 -8.55
N HIS A 129 -3.11 -15.24 -9.44
CA HIS A 129 -1.98 -15.07 -10.36
C HIS A 129 -0.67 -14.86 -9.61
N ILE A 130 -0.65 -13.95 -8.63
CA ILE A 130 0.54 -13.68 -7.81
C ILE A 130 0.96 -14.93 -7.03
N ASN A 131 0.03 -15.66 -6.43
CA ASN A 131 0.35 -16.90 -5.71
C ASN A 131 1.02 -17.93 -6.64
N ASN A 132 0.50 -18.10 -7.86
CA ASN A 132 1.08 -19.02 -8.85
C ASN A 132 2.50 -18.60 -9.27
N GLU A 133 2.74 -17.30 -9.50
CA GLU A 133 4.08 -16.77 -9.81
C GLU A 133 5.06 -16.98 -8.64
N MET A 134 4.62 -16.73 -7.40
CA MET A 134 5.46 -16.91 -6.21
C MET A 134 5.80 -18.38 -5.94
N GLU A 135 4.87 -19.31 -6.20
CA GLU A 135 5.14 -20.74 -6.16
C GLU A 135 6.15 -21.17 -7.22
N ALA A 136 6.09 -20.60 -8.42
CA ALA A 136 7.05 -20.88 -9.48
C ALA A 136 8.45 -20.36 -9.14
N TYR A 137 8.53 -19.15 -8.56
CA TYR A 137 9.79 -18.54 -8.13
C TYR A 137 10.49 -19.32 -7.02
N THR A 138 9.72 -19.84 -6.04
CA THR A 138 10.28 -20.56 -4.87
C THR A 138 10.66 -22.02 -5.15
N LYS A 139 10.23 -22.58 -6.28
CA LYS A 139 10.61 -23.93 -6.74
C LYS A 139 11.90 -23.97 -7.55
N ASN A 140 12.45 -22.80 -7.94
CA ASN A 140 13.75 -22.64 -8.62
C ASN A 140 14.86 -22.24 -7.62
#